data_AF-A0A954KUL2-F1
#
_entry.id   AF-A0A954KUL2-F1
#
_cell.length_a   1.000
_cell.length_b   1.000
_cell.length_c   1.000
_cell.angle_alpha   90.00
_cell.angle_beta   90.00
_cell.angle_gamma   90.00
#
_symmetry.space_group_name_H-M   'P 1'
#
loop_
_entity.id
_entity.type
_entity.pdbx_description
1 polymer ?
#
loop_
_entity_poly.entity_id
_entity_poly.type
_entity_poly.pdbx_seq_one_letter_code
_entity_poly.pdbx_strand_id
1 'polypeptide(L)'
;MMFRSVLVVAVFVFGGILPAEEYPSWPIVFEDNFEDGMSHWTSSDPNAWRMAGEKENQQLDQFQQSKVKTPVRSPFNRALANDVVVGSFQLDVDFKSTARDYPHRSLCLFFG
;
A
#
# COMPACT_ATOMS: atom_id res chain seq x y z
N MET A 1 -59.62 -31.02 -29.48
CA MET A 1 -58.90 -29.89 -28.84
C MET A 1 -57.89 -30.47 -27.86
N MET A 2 -56.62 -30.60 -28.25
CA MET A 2 -55.56 -31.14 -27.39
C MET A 2 -54.93 -29.98 -26.60
N PHE A 3 -55.13 -29.94 -25.29
CA PHE A 3 -54.44 -29.00 -24.40
C PHE A 3 -52.99 -29.46 -24.24
N ARG A 4 -52.05 -28.66 -24.74
CA ARG A 4 -50.62 -28.82 -24.47
C ARG A 4 -50.30 -28.12 -23.15
N SER A 5 -50.08 -28.87 -22.08
CA SER A 5 -49.58 -28.31 -20.83
C SER A 5 -48.11 -27.95 -20.98
N VAL A 6 -47.78 -26.66 -20.83
CA VAL A 6 -46.40 -26.16 -20.74
C VAL A 6 -46.01 -26.18 -19.26
N LEU A 7 -44.97 -26.94 -18.92
CA LEU A 7 -44.35 -26.91 -17.60
C LEU A 7 -43.39 -25.71 -17.56
N VAL A 8 -43.69 -24.70 -16.74
CA VAL A 8 -42.77 -23.61 -16.43
C VAL A 8 -41.97 -24.00 -15.19
N VAL A 9 -40.68 -24.28 -15.36
CA VAL A 9 -39.75 -24.46 -14.24
C VAL A 9 -39.19 -23.08 -13.88
N ALA A 10 -39.61 -22.55 -12.73
CA ALA A 10 -39.01 -21.35 -12.16
C ALA A 10 -37.66 -21.74 -11.51
N VAL A 11 -36.56 -21.33 -12.13
CA VAL A 11 -35.22 -21.43 -11.53
C VAL A 11 -35.08 -20.25 -10.56
N PHE A 12 -35.21 -20.53 -9.27
CA PHE A 12 -34.84 -19.56 -8.23
C PHE A 12 -33.31 -19.55 -8.11
N VAL A 13 -32.67 -18.53 -8.68
CA VAL A 13 -31.28 -18.23 -8.38
C VAL A 13 -31.25 -17.69 -6.95
N PHE A 14 -30.89 -18.54 -5.99
CA PHE A 14 -30.48 -18.07 -4.67
C PHE A 14 -29.16 -17.32 -4.84
N GLY A 15 -29.24 -16.01 -4.99
CA GLY A 15 -28.10 -15.11 -4.80
C GLY A 15 -27.73 -15.13 -3.32
N GLY A 16 -26.97 -16.15 -2.91
CA GLY A 16 -26.33 -16.13 -1.60
C GLY A 16 -25.42 -14.92 -1.54
N ILE A 17 -25.72 -13.98 -0.63
CA ILE A 17 -24.70 -13.07 -0.12
C ILE A 17 -23.68 -13.99 0.56
N LEU A 18 -22.55 -14.22 -0.09
CA LEU A 18 -21.40 -14.77 0.62
C LEU A 18 -21.07 -13.74 1.71
N PRO A 19 -21.08 -14.08 3.02
CA PRO A 19 -20.40 -13.27 4.01
C PRO A 19 -19.09 -12.73 3.45
N ALA A 20 -18.91 -11.41 3.56
CA ALA A 20 -17.61 -10.79 3.32
C ALA A 20 -16.58 -11.56 4.14
N GLU A 21 -15.45 -11.92 3.53
CA GLU A 21 -14.34 -12.47 4.30
C GLU A 21 -14.01 -11.50 5.43
N GLU A 22 -14.31 -11.91 6.66
CA GLU A 22 -13.89 -11.19 7.85
C GLU A 22 -12.38 -11.42 7.94
N TYR A 23 -11.60 -10.45 7.44
CA TYR A 23 -10.16 -10.50 7.56
C TYR A 23 -9.81 -10.68 9.05
N PRO A 24 -8.90 -11.60 9.40
CA PRO A 24 -8.48 -11.73 10.78
C PRO A 24 -8.05 -10.36 11.31
N SER A 25 -8.51 -9.99 12.50
CA SER A 25 -8.04 -8.77 13.17
C SER A 25 -6.58 -8.98 13.55
N TRP A 26 -5.67 -8.56 12.66
CA TRP A 26 -4.23 -8.57 12.91
C TRP A 26 -3.89 -7.46 13.92
N PRO A 27 -2.96 -7.71 14.87
CA PRO A 27 -2.49 -6.65 15.75
C PRO A 27 -1.73 -5.59 14.93
N ILE A 28 -1.94 -4.32 15.26
CA ILE A 28 -1.12 -3.22 14.73
C ILE A 28 0.25 -3.32 15.39
N VAL A 29 1.28 -3.60 14.59
CA VAL A 29 2.67 -3.70 15.04
C VAL A 29 3.51 -2.49 14.66
N PHE A 30 3.03 -1.69 13.71
CA PHE A 30 3.64 -0.46 13.25
C PHE A 30 2.57 0.46 12.66
N GLU A 31 2.61 1.72 13.04
CA GLU A 31 1.75 2.78 12.51
C GLU A 31 2.57 4.08 12.57
N ASP A 32 2.48 4.89 11.51
CA ASP A 32 3.13 6.18 11.46
C ASP A 32 2.30 7.13 10.60
N ASN A 33 1.91 8.26 11.18
CA ASN A 33 1.21 9.37 10.52
C ASN A 33 2.18 10.52 10.15
N PHE A 34 3.46 10.31 10.41
CA PHE A 34 4.59 11.22 10.23
C PHE A 34 4.63 12.46 11.12
N GLU A 35 3.78 12.59 12.15
CA GLU A 35 3.81 13.74 13.08
C GLU A 35 5.12 13.81 13.90
N ASP A 36 5.77 12.66 14.12
CA ASP A 36 7.09 12.55 14.76
C ASP A 36 8.25 12.67 13.75
N GLY A 37 7.96 13.04 12.50
CA GLY A 37 8.94 13.21 11.43
C GLY A 37 9.56 11.90 10.95
N MET A 38 10.89 11.80 11.00
CA MET A 38 11.64 10.63 10.50
C MET A 38 12.19 9.73 11.62
N SER A 39 11.76 9.91 12.88
CA SER A 39 12.25 9.14 14.03
C SER A 39 12.16 7.61 13.83
N HIS A 40 11.10 7.15 13.17
CA HIS A 40 10.83 5.75 12.90
C HIS A 40 11.39 5.24 11.55
N TRP A 41 12.12 6.08 10.80
CA TRP A 41 12.55 5.77 9.44
C TRP A 41 14.06 5.90 9.25
N THR A 42 14.68 4.85 8.73
CA THR A 42 16.05 4.91 8.20
C THR A 42 16.01 5.08 6.69
N SER A 43 16.61 6.16 6.18
CA SER A 43 16.70 6.40 4.74
C SER A 43 18.11 6.15 4.20
N SER A 44 18.21 5.84 2.90
CA SER A 44 19.50 5.69 2.22
C SER A 44 20.30 6.99 2.17
N ASP A 45 19.61 8.14 2.15
CA ASP A 45 20.20 9.49 2.18
C ASP A 45 19.20 10.46 2.83
N PRO A 46 19.39 10.85 4.10
CA PRO A 46 18.48 11.76 4.79
C PRO A 46 18.27 13.10 4.07
N ASN A 47 19.24 13.55 3.27
CA ASN A 47 19.12 14.80 2.54
C ASN A 47 18.16 14.70 1.36
N ALA A 48 17.73 13.50 0.97
CA ALA A 48 16.80 13.28 -0.14
C ALA A 48 15.33 13.25 0.29
N TRP A 49 15.08 13.36 1.60
CA TRP A 49 13.77 13.25 2.22
C TRP A 49 13.48 14.47 3.09
N ARG A 50 12.20 14.82 3.20
CA ARG A 50 11.74 15.90 4.06
C ARG A 50 10.32 15.63 4.53
N MET A 51 9.92 16.31 5.60
CA MET A 51 8.51 16.44 5.94
C MET A 51 7.85 17.48 5.04
N ALA A 52 6.68 17.15 4.52
CA ALA A 52 5.81 18.06 3.78
C ALA A 52 4.37 17.92 4.30
N GLY A 53 3.49 18.84 3.92
CA GLY A 53 2.08 18.82 4.34
C GLY A 53 1.72 19.83 5.42
N GLU A 54 0.45 19.79 5.82
CA GLU A 54 -0.08 20.57 6.94
C GLU A 54 0.02 19.75 8.24
N LYS A 55 -0.18 20.38 9.40
CA LYS A 55 0.07 19.75 10.71
C LYS A 55 -0.66 18.41 10.89
N GLU A 56 -1.90 18.30 10.42
CA GLU A 56 -2.76 17.11 10.58
C GLU A 56 -2.69 16.16 9.36
N ASN A 57 -1.85 16.46 8.37
CA ASN A 57 -1.71 15.66 7.16
C ASN A 57 -0.25 15.77 6.66
N GLN A 58 0.68 15.39 7.53
CA GLN A 58 2.09 15.36 7.21
C GLN A 58 2.42 14.12 6.36
N GLN A 59 3.40 14.26 5.49
CA GLN A 59 3.91 13.17 4.67
C GLN A 59 5.43 13.21 4.57
N LEU A 60 6.03 12.03 4.48
CA LEU A 60 7.42 11.86 4.13
C LEU A 60 7.62 12.00 2.61
N ASP A 61 8.24 13.11 2.19
CA ASP A 61 8.40 13.50 0.78
C ASP A 61 9.82 13.19 0.26
N GLN A 62 9.92 12.32 -0.74
CA GLN A 62 11.14 12.11 -1.53
C GLN A 62 11.30 13.25 -2.55
N PHE A 63 11.98 14.31 -2.15
CA PHE A 63 12.01 15.55 -2.95
C PHE A 63 13.19 15.63 -3.94
N GLN A 64 14.21 14.77 -3.81
CA GLN A 64 15.32 14.69 -4.75
C GLN A 64 15.97 13.30 -4.78
N GLN A 65 16.77 13.01 -5.81
CA GLN A 65 17.48 11.73 -5.90
C GLN A 65 18.61 11.64 -4.86
N SER A 66 18.70 10.51 -4.15
CA SER A 66 19.80 10.24 -3.21
C SER A 66 21.17 10.24 -3.89
N LYS A 67 22.17 10.82 -3.24
CA LYS A 67 23.58 10.82 -3.71
C LYS A 67 24.38 9.70 -3.06
N VAL A 68 24.00 8.46 -3.34
CA VAL A 68 24.56 7.26 -2.69
C VAL A 68 25.17 6.30 -3.71
N LYS A 69 26.24 5.60 -3.31
CA LYS A 69 26.78 4.50 -4.09
C LYS A 69 26.00 3.23 -3.78
N THR A 70 25.41 2.63 -4.80
CA THR A 70 24.66 1.36 -4.69
C THR A 70 25.49 0.20 -5.25
N PRO A 71 25.36 -1.03 -4.71
CA PRO A 71 26.09 -2.20 -5.21
C PRO A 71 25.61 -2.64 -6.60
N VAL A 72 24.35 -2.36 -6.92
CA VAL A 72 23.72 -2.52 -8.24
C VAL A 72 23.11 -1.19 -8.69
N ARG A 73 22.59 -1.07 -9.92
CA ARG A 73 22.13 0.22 -10.48
C ARG A 73 21.09 0.97 -9.63
N SER A 74 20.14 0.29 -8.99
CA SER A 74 18.97 0.89 -8.31
C SER A 74 18.45 -0.06 -7.23
N PRO A 75 17.61 0.40 -6.28
CA PRO A 75 17.10 1.77 -6.09
C PRO A 75 18.09 2.70 -5.39
N PHE A 76 18.02 4.01 -5.66
CA PHE A 76 18.83 5.03 -4.96
C PHE A 76 18.14 5.48 -3.67
N ASN A 77 16.91 5.95 -3.80
CA ASN A 77 16.07 6.40 -2.69
C ASN A 77 15.38 5.20 -2.05
N ARG A 78 15.61 5.02 -0.75
CA ARG A 78 14.89 4.07 0.11
C ARG A 78 14.64 4.73 1.46
N ALA A 79 13.49 4.42 2.05
CA ALA A 79 13.18 4.66 3.45
C ALA A 79 12.62 3.35 4.01
N LEU A 80 13.13 2.92 5.16
CA LEU A 80 12.80 1.68 5.83
C LEU A 80 12.29 2.00 7.23
N ALA A 81 11.13 1.45 7.60
CA ALA A 81 10.63 1.53 8.97
C ALA A 81 11.57 0.76 9.91
N ASN A 82 11.93 1.39 11.02
CA ASN A 82 12.85 0.84 12.02
C ASN A 82 12.14 -0.19 12.90
N ASP A 83 12.87 -1.21 13.34
CA ASP A 83 12.44 -2.17 14.37
C ASP A 83 11.16 -2.96 14.07
N VAL A 84 10.77 -3.06 12.79
CA VAL A 84 9.64 -3.89 12.33
C VAL A 84 10.16 -5.14 11.63
N VAL A 85 9.86 -6.31 12.20
CA VAL A 85 10.14 -7.62 11.57
C VAL A 85 8.87 -8.45 11.63
N VAL A 86 8.34 -8.79 10.45
CA VAL A 86 7.07 -9.50 10.28
C VAL A 86 7.20 -10.59 9.22
N GLY A 87 6.39 -11.65 9.33
CA GLY A 87 6.30 -12.72 8.33
C GLY A 87 5.16 -12.48 7.35
N SER A 88 3.96 -12.93 7.72
CA SER A 88 2.71 -12.55 7.04
C SER A 88 2.13 -11.31 7.70
N PHE A 89 1.76 -10.32 6.90
CA PHE A 89 1.23 -9.05 7.38
C PHE A 89 0.24 -8.44 6.39
N GLN A 90 -0.59 -7.54 6.88
CA GLN A 90 -1.37 -6.60 6.10
C GLN A 90 -0.66 -5.24 6.15
N LEU A 91 -0.61 -4.54 5.02
CA LEU A 91 -0.05 -3.19 4.92
C LEU A 91 -1.09 -2.28 4.28
N ASP A 92 -1.58 -1.33 5.07
CA ASP A 92 -2.41 -0.23 4.61
C ASP A 92 -1.54 1.02 4.54
N VAL A 93 -1.50 1.67 3.37
CA VAL A 93 -0.59 2.80 3.15
C VAL A 93 -1.11 3.78 2.10
N ASP A 94 -0.99 5.07 2.41
CA ASP A 94 -1.33 6.16 1.49
C ASP A 94 -0.10 6.58 0.67
N PHE A 95 -0.13 6.29 -0.63
CA PHE A 95 1.00 6.51 -1.54
C PHE A 95 0.64 7.47 -2.67
N LYS A 96 1.55 8.41 -2.96
CA LYS A 96 1.39 9.36 -4.07
C LYS A 96 2.67 9.46 -4.89
N SER A 97 2.58 9.10 -6.16
CA SER A 97 3.64 9.41 -7.12
C SER A 97 3.51 10.86 -7.59
N THR A 98 4.58 11.65 -7.40
CA THR A 98 4.70 13.02 -7.94
C THR A 98 5.51 13.06 -9.23
N ALA A 99 6.10 11.93 -9.64
CA ALA A 99 6.84 11.82 -10.89
C ALA A 99 5.89 11.94 -12.10
N ARG A 100 6.43 12.48 -13.20
CA ARG A 100 5.73 12.48 -14.50
C ARG A 100 5.29 11.06 -14.86
N ASP A 101 4.18 10.94 -15.57
CA ASP A 101 3.79 9.65 -16.12
C ASP A 101 4.75 9.22 -17.24
N TYR A 102 5.16 7.95 -17.20
CA TYR A 102 6.06 7.33 -18.18
C TYR A 102 5.96 5.80 -18.11
N PRO A 103 6.51 5.04 -19.08
CA PRO A 103 6.35 3.57 -19.16
C PRO A 103 7.00 2.74 -18.04
N HIS A 104 7.39 3.34 -16.91
CA HIS A 104 7.83 2.65 -15.71
C HIS A 104 7.15 3.22 -14.47
N ARG A 105 7.04 2.40 -13.41
CA ARG A 105 6.59 2.83 -12.08
C ARG A 105 7.81 2.91 -11.16
N SER A 106 8.08 4.10 -10.64
CA SER A 106 9.23 4.36 -9.75
C SER A 106 8.89 4.34 -8.27
N LEU A 107 7.60 4.43 -7.94
CA LEU A 107 7.12 4.31 -6.58
C LEU A 107 6.84 2.83 -6.31
N CYS A 108 7.68 2.21 -5.50
CA CYS A 108 7.62 0.80 -5.19
C CYS A 108 7.69 0.60 -3.68
N LEU A 109 6.95 -0.40 -3.20
CA LEU A 109 7.13 -0.97 -1.87
C LEU A 109 8.15 -2.10 -1.97
N PHE A 110 9.00 -2.23 -0.97
CA PHE A 110 9.98 -3.30 -0.90
C PHE A 110 9.92 -3.96 0.47
N PHE A 111 10.05 -5.28 0.46
CA PHE A 111 10.01 -6.16 1.62
C PHE A 111 11.20 -7.11 1.53
N GLY A 112 11.70 -7.58 2.67
CA GLY A 112 12.84 -8.50 2.77
C GLY A 112 12.46 -9.93 2.44
#